data_AF-A0A452HJU6-F1
#
_entry.id   AF-A0A452HJU6-F1
#
_cell.length_a   1.000
_cell.length_b   1.000
_cell.length_c   1.000
_cell.angle_alpha   90.00
_cell.angle_beta   90.00
_cell.angle_gamma   90.00
#
_symmetry.space_group_name_H-M   'P 1'
#
loop_
_entity.id
_entity.type
_entity.pdbx_description
1 polymer ?
#
loop_
_entity_poly.entity_id
_entity_poly.type
_entity_poly.pdbx_seq_one_letter_code
_entity_poly.pdbx_strand_id
1 'polypeptide(L)'
;MLIKLLEVLSGESLPKPTKGRMRIHCLENVDKALQFLKEKHVHLENMGSHDIVDGNHRLVLGLIWTIILRFQIEDIIVQTPEGRETRSAKEALLLWCQMKTAGYPHVNVTNFTSSWKDGLAFNALIHKHRPDLIDFKNLEHSNAQHNLEHAFSVAERQLGITQLLDPEDVFTENPDEKSIITYVVAFYHYFSKMKVRAVKGKRVAKVSAVPLAPDSAHLGLLHELPFLLFRLH
;
A
#
# COMPACT_ATOMS: atom_id res chain seq x y z
N MET A 1 20.26 3.96 3.28
CA MET A 1 18.95 3.81 2.63
C MET A 1 17.83 3.71 3.66
N LEU A 2 17.87 2.74 4.58
CA LEU A 2 16.83 2.53 5.60
C LEU A 2 16.49 3.77 6.45
N ILE A 3 17.48 4.49 7.00
CA ILE A 3 17.21 5.73 7.76
C ILE A 3 16.39 6.74 6.93
N LYS A 4 16.79 6.97 5.67
CA LYS A 4 16.13 7.95 4.82
C LYS A 4 14.68 7.58 4.49
N LEU A 5 14.45 6.28 4.31
CA LEU A 5 13.13 5.72 4.10
C LEU A 5 12.21 5.98 5.31
N LEU A 6 12.72 5.74 6.52
CA LEU A 6 11.97 5.98 7.76
C LEU A 6 11.68 7.47 7.99
N GLU A 7 12.62 8.36 7.66
CA GLU A 7 12.37 9.81 7.72
C GLU A 7 11.19 10.22 6.84
N VAL A 8 11.16 9.71 5.62
CA VAL A 8 10.13 10.07 4.64
C VAL A 8 8.77 9.48 5.01
N LEU A 9 8.76 8.26 5.55
CA LEU A 9 7.54 7.60 6.00
C LEU A 9 6.90 8.27 7.22
N SER A 10 7.73 8.57 8.21
CA SER A 10 7.28 9.16 9.47
C SER A 10 7.06 10.67 9.38
N GLY A 11 7.71 11.34 8.42
CA GLY A 11 7.80 12.79 8.38
C GLY A 11 8.73 13.37 9.45
N GLU A 12 9.47 12.54 10.18
CA GLU A 12 10.35 12.94 11.27
C GLU A 12 11.84 12.86 10.87
N SER A 13 12.66 13.71 11.47
CA SER A 13 14.11 13.66 11.25
C SER A 13 14.72 12.57 12.11
N LEU A 14 15.52 11.69 11.50
CA LEU A 14 16.30 10.69 12.22
C LEU A 14 17.74 11.20 12.44
N PRO A 15 18.51 10.58 13.34
CA PRO A 15 19.94 10.87 13.48
C PRO A 15 20.67 10.69 12.15
N LYS A 16 21.59 11.61 11.84
CA LYS A 16 22.35 11.56 10.59
C LYS A 16 23.13 10.24 10.49
N PRO A 17 23.13 9.61 9.30
CA PRO A 17 23.86 8.36 9.10
C PRO A 17 25.36 8.58 9.28
N THR A 18 26.00 7.65 9.98
CA THR A 18 27.47 7.54 10.06
C THR A 18 27.99 7.28 8.65
N LYS A 19 28.94 8.12 8.22
CA LYS A 19 29.56 7.99 6.89
C LYS A 19 30.65 6.93 6.93
N GLY A 20 30.68 6.08 5.92
CA GLY A 20 31.73 5.09 5.73
C GLY A 20 31.20 3.82 5.08
N ARG A 21 32.10 2.97 4.59
CA ARG A 21 31.75 1.72 3.89
C ARG A 21 32.05 0.45 4.71
N MET A 22 32.78 0.58 5.81
CA MET A 22 33.07 -0.56 6.70
C MET A 22 31.80 -1.07 7.39
N ARG A 23 31.77 -2.38 7.68
CA ARG A 23 30.65 -3.07 8.33
C ARG A 23 30.18 -2.39 9.62
N ILE A 24 31.11 -1.87 10.43
CA ILE A 24 30.77 -1.16 11.67
C ILE A 24 29.88 0.07 11.44
N HIS A 25 30.10 0.83 10.36
CA HIS A 25 29.25 1.97 10.00
C HIS A 25 27.85 1.51 9.55
N CYS A 26 27.77 0.39 8.83
CA CYS A 26 26.49 -0.19 8.43
C CYS A 26 25.68 -0.64 9.65
N LEU A 27 26.31 -1.34 10.60
CA LEU A 27 25.67 -1.78 11.85
C LEU A 27 25.12 -0.61 12.63
N GLU A 28 25.94 0.43 12.87
CA GLU A 28 25.51 1.62 13.61
C GLU A 28 24.33 2.35 12.92
N ASN A 29 24.34 2.41 11.59
CA ASN A 29 23.25 3.01 10.81
C ASN A 29 21.96 2.19 10.89
N VAL A 30 22.06 0.85 10.89
CA VAL A 30 20.88 -0.01 11.08
C VAL A 30 20.38 0.08 12.52
N ASP A 31 21.26 0.10 13.53
CA ASP A 31 20.86 0.26 14.93
C ASP A 31 20.07 1.55 15.16
N LYS A 32 20.51 2.69 14.59
CA LYS A 32 19.75 3.95 14.60
C LYS A 32 18.35 3.80 14.03
N ALA A 33 18.19 3.06 12.94
CA ALA A 33 16.90 2.81 12.32
C ALA A 33 16.01 1.87 13.16
N LEU A 34 16.57 0.78 13.71
CA LEU A 34 15.85 -0.14 14.57
C LEU A 34 15.43 0.52 15.89
N GLN A 35 16.27 1.39 16.46
CA GLN A 35 15.94 2.22 17.63
C GLN A 35 14.71 3.09 17.35
N PHE A 36 14.71 3.84 16.24
CA PHE A 36 13.58 4.66 15.83
C PHE A 36 12.30 3.84 15.66
N LEU A 37 12.38 2.64 15.08
CA LEU A 37 11.23 1.76 14.94
C LEU A 37 10.66 1.30 16.30
N LYS A 38 11.54 0.98 17.27
CA LYS A 38 11.09 0.67 18.64
C LYS A 38 10.36 1.85 19.28
N GLU A 39 10.85 3.07 19.08
CA GLU A 39 10.18 4.30 19.55
C GLU A 39 8.81 4.51 18.89
N LYS A 40 8.61 4.03 17.66
CA LYS A 40 7.30 3.99 16.99
C LYS A 40 6.42 2.82 17.39
N HIS A 41 6.78 2.11 18.46
CA HIS A 41 6.08 0.92 18.97
C HIS A 41 6.06 -0.25 17.98
N VAL A 42 7.06 -0.34 17.12
CA VAL A 42 7.22 -1.50 16.23
C VAL A 42 7.84 -2.66 16.99
N HIS A 43 7.15 -3.80 16.99
CA HIS A 43 7.66 -5.04 17.59
C HIS A 43 8.74 -5.68 16.69
N LEU A 44 10.00 -5.60 17.14
CA LEU A 44 11.18 -6.14 16.48
C LEU A 44 11.77 -7.32 17.27
N GLU A 45 10.96 -8.35 17.48
CA GLU A 45 11.40 -9.54 18.22
C GLU A 45 12.45 -10.31 17.41
N ASN A 46 13.57 -10.67 18.06
CA ASN A 46 14.64 -11.48 17.48
C ASN A 46 15.31 -10.88 16.23
N MET A 47 15.40 -9.56 16.13
CA MET A 47 16.08 -8.86 15.02
C MET A 47 17.20 -7.96 15.52
N GLY A 48 18.43 -8.23 15.06
CA GLY A 48 19.60 -7.40 15.26
C GLY A 48 20.02 -6.65 14.00
N SER A 49 20.86 -5.62 14.16
CA SER A 49 21.44 -4.90 13.02
C SER A 49 22.32 -5.80 12.13
N HIS A 50 23.01 -6.76 12.74
CA HIS A 50 23.82 -7.74 12.01
C HIS A 50 23.00 -8.59 11.04
N ASP A 51 21.78 -9.01 11.40
CA ASP A 51 20.90 -9.76 10.50
C ASP A 51 20.59 -9.00 9.22
N ILE A 52 20.40 -7.68 9.32
CA ILE A 52 20.08 -6.83 8.18
C ILE A 52 21.33 -6.52 7.36
N VAL A 53 22.45 -6.23 8.03
CA VAL A 53 23.73 -5.92 7.34
C VAL A 53 24.29 -7.14 6.63
N ASP A 54 24.16 -8.32 7.21
CA ASP A 54 24.64 -9.57 6.64
C ASP A 54 23.64 -10.18 5.63
N GLY A 55 22.48 -9.56 5.43
CA GLY A 55 21.53 -9.91 4.37
C GLY A 55 20.64 -11.12 4.66
N ASN A 56 20.24 -11.34 5.92
CA ASN A 56 19.28 -12.39 6.26
C ASN A 56 17.90 -12.09 5.64
N HIS A 57 17.65 -12.64 4.45
CA HIS A 57 16.46 -12.38 3.63
C HIS A 57 15.15 -12.46 4.41
N ARG A 58 14.98 -13.49 5.25
CA ARG A 58 13.76 -13.68 6.05
C ARG A 58 13.53 -12.52 7.01
N LEU A 59 14.58 -12.07 7.70
CA LEU A 59 14.47 -10.97 8.66
C LEU A 59 14.36 -9.61 7.98
N VAL A 60 15.05 -9.41 6.85
CA VAL A 60 14.93 -8.20 6.03
C VAL A 60 13.50 -8.05 5.47
N LEU A 61 12.93 -9.12 4.90
CA LEU A 61 11.54 -9.13 4.42
C LEU A 61 10.56 -8.89 5.57
N GLY A 62 10.81 -9.51 6.73
CA GLY A 62 10.04 -9.26 7.96
C GLY A 62 10.08 -7.79 8.38
N LEU A 63 11.26 -7.18 8.38
CA LEU A 63 11.44 -5.76 8.73
C LEU A 63 10.65 -4.85 7.79
N ILE A 64 10.78 -5.05 6.48
CA ILE A 64 10.09 -4.23 5.48
C ILE A 64 8.58 -4.38 5.64
N TRP A 65 8.07 -5.60 5.82
CA TRP A 65 6.66 -5.83 6.07
C TRP A 65 6.16 -5.08 7.30
N THR A 66 6.88 -5.14 8.41
CA THR A 66 6.47 -4.46 9.64
C THR A 66 6.49 -2.93 9.48
N ILE A 67 7.44 -2.38 8.70
CA ILE A 67 7.45 -0.96 8.34
C ILE A 67 6.20 -0.59 7.52
N ILE A 68 5.84 -1.39 6.50
CA ILE A 68 4.63 -1.14 5.71
C ILE A 68 3.39 -1.20 6.60
N LEU A 69 3.27 -2.24 7.43
CA LEU A 69 2.15 -2.39 8.34
C LEU A 69 2.00 -1.15 9.23
N ARG A 70 3.09 -0.70 9.86
CA ARG A 70 3.09 0.42 10.80
C ARG A 70 2.75 1.77 10.17
N PHE A 71 3.32 2.07 9.01
CA PHE A 71 3.27 3.41 8.42
C PHE A 71 2.24 3.56 7.30
N GLN A 72 1.79 2.47 6.68
CA GLN A 72 0.82 2.51 5.59
C GLN A 72 -0.54 1.95 5.97
N ILE A 73 -0.58 0.98 6.89
CA ILE A 73 -1.80 0.21 7.16
C ILE A 73 -2.41 0.60 8.49
N GLU A 74 -1.63 0.71 9.56
CA GLU A 74 -2.14 0.85 10.94
C GLU A 74 -3.12 2.02 11.15
N ASP A 75 -2.93 3.13 10.42
CA ASP A 75 -3.82 4.31 10.50
C ASP A 75 -5.12 4.19 9.67
N ILE A 76 -5.34 3.05 8.99
CA ILE A 76 -6.57 2.80 8.23
C ILE A 76 -7.71 2.49 9.20
N ILE A 77 -8.64 3.44 9.31
CA ILE A 77 -9.85 3.31 10.14
C ILE A 77 -11.07 3.33 9.22
N VAL A 78 -11.90 2.30 9.33
CA VAL A 78 -13.14 2.15 8.56
C VAL A 78 -14.26 1.79 9.53
N GLN A 79 -15.31 2.61 9.54
CA GLN A 79 -16.47 2.38 10.40
C GLN A 79 -17.44 1.41 9.73
N THR A 80 -17.96 0.46 10.51
CA THR A 80 -19.05 -0.39 10.05
C THR A 80 -20.33 0.42 9.85
N PRO A 81 -21.30 -0.09 9.07
CA PRO A 81 -22.63 0.54 8.96
C PRO A 81 -23.32 0.75 10.32
N GLU A 82 -22.94 -0.03 11.33
CA GLU A 82 -23.43 0.03 12.71
C GLU A 82 -22.65 1.04 13.57
N GLY A 83 -21.71 1.78 12.99
CA GLY A 83 -20.90 2.80 13.67
C GLY A 83 -19.78 2.25 14.57
N ARG A 84 -19.45 0.94 14.46
CA ARG A 84 -18.35 0.33 15.22
C ARG A 84 -17.05 0.43 14.44
N GLU A 85 -15.94 0.62 15.13
CA GLU A 85 -14.61 0.54 14.54
C GLU A 85 -14.16 -0.92 14.37
N THR A 86 -13.40 -1.20 13.32
CA THR A 86 -12.77 -2.50 13.06
C THR A 86 -11.69 -2.81 14.09
N ARG A 87 -11.45 -4.10 14.40
CA ARG A 87 -10.54 -4.50 15.49
C ARG A 87 -9.07 -4.43 15.08
N SER A 88 -8.78 -4.47 13.79
CA SER A 88 -7.44 -4.26 13.23
C SER A 88 -7.49 -3.49 11.93
N ALA A 89 -6.36 -2.89 11.55
CA ALA A 89 -6.25 -2.17 10.29
C ALA A 89 -6.38 -3.07 9.05
N LYS A 90 -5.97 -4.34 9.14
CA LYS A 90 -6.22 -5.33 8.07
C LYS A 90 -7.71 -5.60 7.90
N GLU A 91 -8.45 -5.76 9.00
CA GLU A 91 -9.91 -5.87 8.96
C GLU A 91 -10.57 -4.61 8.41
N ALA A 92 -10.05 -3.43 8.77
CA ALA A 92 -10.51 -2.15 8.23
C ALA A 92 -10.37 -2.10 6.71
N LEU A 93 -9.20 -2.47 6.20
CA LEU A 93 -8.93 -2.54 4.77
C LEU A 93 -9.84 -3.55 4.06
N LEU A 94 -10.06 -4.73 4.65
CA LEU A 94 -10.96 -5.74 4.10
C LEU A 94 -12.40 -5.22 4.02
N LEU A 95 -12.88 -4.61 5.10
CA LEU A 95 -14.21 -3.99 5.16
C LEU A 95 -14.34 -2.89 4.10
N TRP A 96 -13.32 -2.06 3.91
CA TRP A 96 -13.34 -1.05 2.85
C TRP A 96 -13.49 -1.69 1.47
N CYS A 97 -12.72 -2.75 1.18
CA CYS A 97 -12.84 -3.46 -0.09
C CYS A 97 -14.27 -3.97 -0.29
N GLN A 98 -14.82 -4.68 0.70
CA GLN A 98 -16.19 -5.19 0.68
C GLN A 98 -17.23 -4.10 0.44
N MET A 99 -17.13 -2.96 1.12
CA MET A 99 -18.05 -1.83 0.94
C MET A 99 -17.95 -1.23 -0.47
N LYS A 100 -16.76 -1.24 -1.07
CA LYS A 100 -16.53 -0.66 -2.41
C LYS A 100 -16.94 -1.60 -3.53
N THR A 101 -16.78 -2.91 -3.35
CA THR A 101 -17.15 -3.93 -4.33
C THR A 101 -18.56 -4.48 -4.13
N ALA A 102 -19.28 -4.07 -3.09
CA ALA A 102 -20.67 -4.47 -2.85
C ALA A 102 -21.56 -4.16 -4.08
N GLY A 103 -22.27 -5.18 -4.55
CA GLY A 103 -23.18 -5.10 -5.70
C GLY A 103 -22.53 -5.37 -7.06
N TYR A 104 -21.23 -5.64 -7.13
CA TYR A 104 -20.58 -6.08 -8.36
C TYR A 104 -20.80 -7.58 -8.58
N PRO A 105 -21.24 -8.01 -9.78
CA PRO A 105 -21.47 -9.41 -10.06
C PRO A 105 -20.17 -10.20 -10.00
N HIS A 106 -20.23 -11.41 -9.43
CA HIS A 106 -19.09 -12.32 -9.29
C HIS A 106 -17.92 -11.81 -8.42
N VAL A 107 -18.06 -10.67 -7.73
CA VAL A 107 -17.04 -10.15 -6.82
C VAL A 107 -17.44 -10.39 -5.37
N ASN A 108 -16.69 -11.26 -4.68
CA ASN A 108 -16.86 -11.50 -3.25
C ASN A 108 -15.50 -11.47 -2.53
N VAL A 109 -15.19 -10.34 -1.89
CA VAL A 109 -13.90 -10.13 -1.21
C VAL A 109 -13.99 -10.60 0.24
N THR A 110 -13.37 -11.73 0.55
CA THR A 110 -13.33 -12.33 1.89
C THR A 110 -11.92 -12.50 2.45
N ASN A 111 -10.91 -12.37 1.60
CA ASN A 111 -9.49 -12.47 1.97
C ASN A 111 -8.62 -11.57 1.07
N PHE A 112 -7.31 -11.57 1.30
CA PHE A 112 -6.31 -10.91 0.44
C PHE A 112 -5.48 -11.94 -0.35
N THR A 113 -6.09 -13.05 -0.75
CA THR A 113 -5.47 -14.08 -1.60
C THR A 113 -6.41 -14.43 -2.75
N SER A 114 -7.18 -15.51 -2.62
CA SER A 114 -8.02 -16.07 -3.69
C SER A 114 -9.14 -15.14 -4.16
N SER A 115 -9.65 -14.24 -3.31
CA SER A 115 -10.67 -13.25 -3.70
C SER A 115 -10.23 -12.25 -4.77
N TRP A 116 -8.92 -12.14 -5.04
CA TRP A 116 -8.34 -11.18 -5.97
C TRP A 116 -7.79 -11.84 -7.25
N LYS A 117 -7.74 -13.18 -7.26
CA LYS A 117 -7.06 -14.00 -8.28
C LYS A 117 -7.64 -13.81 -9.68
N ASP A 118 -8.93 -13.54 -9.81
CA ASP A 118 -9.60 -13.34 -11.11
C ASP A 118 -9.53 -11.90 -11.63
N GLY A 119 -8.91 -10.98 -10.88
CA GLY A 119 -8.77 -9.57 -11.24
C GLY A 119 -10.05 -8.73 -11.15
N LEU A 120 -11.22 -9.32 -10.91
CA LEU A 120 -12.48 -8.58 -10.90
C LEU A 120 -12.57 -7.61 -9.70
N ALA A 121 -12.03 -7.99 -8.55
CA ALA A 121 -11.99 -7.12 -7.37
C ALA A 121 -11.21 -5.82 -7.64
N PHE A 122 -10.05 -5.89 -8.32
CA PHE A 122 -9.26 -4.69 -8.68
C PHE A 122 -10.03 -3.79 -9.65
N ASN A 123 -10.62 -4.36 -10.71
CA ASN A 123 -11.44 -3.61 -11.66
C ASN A 123 -12.66 -2.97 -10.98
N ALA A 124 -13.31 -3.67 -10.04
CA ALA A 124 -14.46 -3.16 -9.30
C ALA A 124 -14.08 -1.95 -8.41
N LEU A 125 -12.92 -1.99 -7.74
CA LEU A 125 -12.42 -0.85 -6.96
C LEU A 125 -12.22 0.38 -7.83
N ILE A 126 -11.64 0.22 -9.03
CA ILE A 126 -11.44 1.32 -9.98
C ILE A 126 -12.79 1.84 -10.46
N HIS A 127 -13.66 0.96 -10.99
CA HIS A 127 -14.98 1.32 -11.51
C HIS A 127 -15.84 2.05 -10.46
N LYS A 128 -15.76 1.65 -9.18
CA LYS A 128 -16.55 2.26 -8.10
C LYS A 128 -16.23 3.74 -7.91
N HIS A 129 -14.99 4.14 -8.15
CA HIS A 129 -14.52 5.51 -7.96
C HIS A 129 -14.41 6.30 -9.27
N ARG A 130 -14.15 5.61 -10.39
CA ARG A 130 -13.96 6.14 -11.73
C ARG A 130 -14.64 5.20 -12.75
N PRO A 131 -15.98 5.24 -12.84
CA PRO A 131 -16.73 4.34 -13.73
C PRO A 131 -16.42 4.58 -15.21
N ASP A 132 -15.92 5.76 -15.54
CA ASP A 132 -15.49 6.15 -16.89
C ASP A 132 -14.25 5.39 -17.41
N LEU A 133 -13.48 4.75 -16.51
CA LEU A 133 -12.23 4.08 -16.87
C LEU A 133 -12.35 2.57 -17.12
N ILE A 134 -13.46 1.95 -16.70
CA ILE A 134 -13.62 0.49 -16.71
C ILE A 134 -15.00 0.15 -17.28
N ASP A 135 -15.06 -0.65 -18.34
CA ASP A 135 -16.31 -1.26 -18.78
C ASP A 135 -16.54 -2.60 -18.08
N PHE A 136 -16.99 -2.54 -16.82
CA PHE A 136 -17.08 -3.72 -15.96
C PHE A 136 -18.02 -4.80 -16.51
N LYS A 137 -19.03 -4.42 -17.29
CA LYS A 137 -20.05 -5.36 -17.80
C LYS A 137 -19.47 -6.38 -18.78
N ASN A 138 -18.35 -6.05 -19.41
CA ASN A 138 -17.68 -6.89 -20.39
C ASN A 138 -16.50 -7.69 -19.79
N LEU A 139 -16.33 -7.66 -18.47
CA LEU A 139 -15.33 -8.48 -17.78
C LEU A 139 -15.93 -9.82 -17.34
N GLU A 140 -15.17 -10.89 -17.55
CA GLU A 140 -15.58 -12.25 -17.18
C GLU A 140 -14.59 -12.86 -16.19
N HIS A 141 -15.09 -13.62 -15.21
CA HIS A 141 -14.25 -14.27 -14.19
C HIS A 141 -13.28 -15.32 -14.78
N SER A 142 -13.62 -15.88 -15.95
CA SER A 142 -12.81 -16.86 -16.69
C SER A 142 -11.54 -16.25 -17.29
N ASN A 143 -11.49 -14.93 -17.46
CA ASN A 143 -10.40 -14.22 -18.13
C ASN A 143 -9.48 -13.47 -17.14
N ALA A 144 -9.05 -14.19 -16.10
CA ALA A 144 -8.33 -13.65 -14.94
C ALA A 144 -7.08 -12.82 -15.33
N GLN A 145 -6.23 -13.38 -16.19
CA GLN A 145 -5.00 -12.73 -16.66
C GLN A 145 -5.30 -11.36 -17.29
N HIS A 146 -6.24 -11.32 -18.23
CA HIS A 146 -6.66 -10.08 -18.89
C HIS A 146 -7.24 -9.07 -17.89
N ASN A 147 -8.08 -9.52 -16.96
CA ASN A 147 -8.68 -8.64 -15.97
C ASN A 147 -7.61 -7.97 -15.09
N LEU A 148 -6.60 -8.72 -14.67
CA LEU A 148 -5.47 -8.23 -13.87
C LEU A 148 -4.63 -7.23 -14.67
N GLU A 149 -4.19 -7.59 -15.88
CA GLU A 149 -3.46 -6.72 -16.80
C GLU A 149 -4.20 -5.41 -17.04
N HIS A 150 -5.51 -5.50 -17.30
CA HIS A 150 -6.36 -4.34 -17.54
C HIS A 150 -6.43 -3.42 -16.31
N ALA A 151 -6.73 -3.97 -15.13
CA ALA A 151 -6.81 -3.18 -13.90
C ALA A 151 -5.48 -2.49 -13.59
N PHE A 152 -4.36 -3.20 -13.74
CA PHE A 152 -3.04 -2.69 -13.37
C PHE A 152 -2.59 -1.60 -14.36
N SER A 153 -2.79 -1.83 -15.66
CA SER A 153 -2.50 -0.85 -16.72
C SER A 153 -3.35 0.42 -16.56
N VAL A 154 -4.63 0.30 -16.26
CA VAL A 154 -5.51 1.46 -16.01
C VAL A 154 -5.07 2.20 -14.75
N ALA A 155 -4.78 1.49 -13.66
CA ALA A 155 -4.32 2.09 -12.42
C ALA A 155 -3.03 2.90 -12.62
N GLU A 156 -2.06 2.36 -13.34
CA GLU A 156 -0.80 3.06 -13.60
C GLU A 156 -0.99 4.24 -14.55
N ARG A 157 -1.59 4.01 -15.73
CA ARG A 157 -1.64 5.02 -16.79
C ARG A 157 -2.62 6.15 -16.51
N GLN A 158 -3.74 5.86 -15.86
CA GLN A 158 -4.85 6.82 -15.68
C GLN A 158 -4.92 7.39 -14.26
N LEU A 159 -4.43 6.65 -13.26
CA LEU A 159 -4.49 7.06 -11.86
C LEU A 159 -3.11 7.35 -11.26
N GLY A 160 -2.03 6.94 -11.94
CA GLY A 160 -0.67 7.07 -11.43
C GLY A 160 -0.41 6.20 -10.20
N ILE A 161 -1.19 5.14 -9.99
CA ILE A 161 -0.91 4.12 -8.97
C ILE A 161 0.03 3.11 -9.62
N THR A 162 1.28 3.02 -9.17
CA THR A 162 2.23 2.15 -9.86
C THR A 162 1.82 0.69 -9.75
N GLN A 163 2.00 -0.05 -10.83
CA GLN A 163 1.89 -1.48 -10.85
C GLN A 163 2.98 -2.12 -9.97
N LEU A 164 2.53 -2.79 -8.90
CA LEU A 164 3.41 -3.46 -7.94
C LEU A 164 3.39 -4.98 -8.10
N LEU A 165 2.33 -5.50 -8.70
CA LEU A 165 2.13 -6.93 -8.93
C LEU A 165 2.25 -7.21 -10.42
N ASP A 166 2.89 -8.31 -10.75
CA ASP A 166 2.70 -8.93 -12.05
C ASP A 166 1.41 -9.76 -12.04
N PRO A 167 0.60 -9.73 -13.11
CA PRO A 167 -0.63 -10.51 -13.21
C PRO A 167 -0.43 -12.00 -12.94
N GLU A 168 0.71 -12.56 -13.36
CA GLU A 168 1.07 -13.98 -13.18
C GLU A 168 1.24 -14.37 -11.71
N ASP A 169 1.77 -13.46 -10.88
CA ASP A 169 1.96 -13.67 -9.44
C ASP A 169 0.64 -13.65 -8.66
N VAL A 170 -0.40 -13.04 -9.25
CA VAL A 170 -1.75 -13.01 -8.69
C VAL A 170 -2.60 -14.15 -9.26
N PHE A 171 -2.44 -14.47 -10.54
CA PHE A 171 -3.12 -15.58 -11.21
C PHE A 171 -2.40 -16.92 -10.97
N THR A 172 -2.15 -17.23 -9.71
CA THR A 172 -1.49 -18.48 -9.28
C THR A 172 -2.35 -19.25 -8.27
N GLU A 173 -2.00 -20.50 -7.97
CA GLU A 173 -2.72 -21.32 -6.99
C GLU A 173 -2.79 -20.64 -5.62
N ASN A 174 -1.67 -20.07 -5.18
CA ASN A 174 -1.51 -19.48 -3.85
C ASN A 174 -0.95 -18.05 -3.94
N PRO A 175 -1.78 -17.04 -4.26
CA PRO A 175 -1.32 -15.66 -4.34
C PRO A 175 -0.82 -15.18 -2.97
N ASP A 176 0.31 -14.45 -2.94
CA ASP A 176 0.88 -13.98 -1.68
C ASP A 176 0.01 -12.87 -1.05
N GLU A 177 -0.39 -13.11 0.20
CA GLU A 177 -1.32 -12.22 0.91
C GLU A 177 -0.73 -10.84 1.14
N LYS A 178 0.55 -10.77 1.51
CA LYS A 178 1.22 -9.50 1.84
C LYS A 178 1.37 -8.63 0.60
N SER A 179 1.66 -9.24 -0.53
CA SER A 179 1.79 -8.60 -1.83
C SER A 179 0.45 -7.98 -2.28
N ILE A 180 -0.65 -8.72 -2.16
CA ILE A 180 -2.00 -8.21 -2.45
C ILE A 180 -2.38 -7.08 -1.49
N ILE A 181 -2.20 -7.27 -0.17
CA ILE A 181 -2.48 -6.21 0.83
C ILE A 181 -1.71 -4.93 0.46
N THR A 182 -0.43 -5.05 0.16
CA THR A 182 0.44 -3.91 -0.15
C THR A 182 -0.09 -3.12 -1.34
N TYR A 183 -0.51 -3.81 -2.41
CA TYR A 183 -1.05 -3.11 -3.58
C TYR A 183 -2.43 -2.50 -3.30
N VAL A 184 -3.31 -3.22 -2.60
CA VAL A 184 -4.65 -2.71 -2.23
C VAL A 184 -4.57 -1.48 -1.32
N VAL A 185 -3.56 -1.39 -0.46
CA VAL A 185 -3.27 -0.20 0.36
C VAL A 185 -2.94 1.01 -0.51
N ALA A 186 -2.21 0.82 -1.62
CA ALA A 186 -1.96 1.90 -2.58
C ALA A 186 -3.27 2.43 -3.19
N PHE A 187 -4.18 1.54 -3.59
CA PHE A 187 -5.53 1.92 -4.04
C PHE A 187 -6.33 2.66 -2.96
N TYR A 188 -6.32 2.15 -1.73
CA TYR A 188 -7.01 2.77 -0.59
C TYR A 188 -6.55 4.22 -0.38
N HIS A 189 -5.23 4.43 -0.28
CA HIS A 189 -4.67 5.77 -0.04
C HIS A 189 -4.99 6.73 -1.17
N TYR A 190 -4.87 6.27 -2.42
CA TYR A 190 -5.21 7.07 -3.59
C TYR A 190 -6.68 7.53 -3.54
N PHE A 191 -7.63 6.60 -3.44
CA PHE A 191 -9.05 6.93 -3.47
C PHE A 191 -9.53 7.67 -2.21
N SER A 192 -8.93 7.42 -1.05
CA SER A 192 -9.22 8.17 0.18
C SER A 192 -8.77 9.63 0.04
N LYS A 193 -7.58 9.89 -0.52
CA LYS A 193 -7.10 11.25 -0.81
C LYS A 193 -8.00 11.96 -1.84
N MET A 194 -8.43 11.26 -2.90
CA MET A 194 -9.37 11.81 -3.89
C MET A 194 -10.68 12.28 -3.23
N LYS A 195 -11.26 11.47 -2.32
CA LYS A 195 -12.49 11.84 -1.60
C LYS A 195 -12.30 13.08 -0.74
N VAL A 196 -11.18 13.17 0.00
CA VAL A 196 -10.85 14.35 0.82
C VAL A 196 -10.73 15.60 -0.05
N ARG A 197 -10.06 15.52 -1.21
CA ARG A 197 -9.94 16.63 -2.16
C ARG A 197 -11.30 17.05 -2.74
N ALA A 198 -12.16 16.11 -3.09
CA ALA A 198 -13.51 16.42 -3.58
C ALA A 198 -14.37 17.13 -2.52
N VAL A 199 -14.30 16.69 -1.25
CA VAL A 199 -15.02 17.34 -0.13
C VAL A 199 -14.45 18.73 0.17
N LYS A 200 -13.11 18.88 0.19
CA LYS A 200 -12.46 20.19 0.35
C LYS A 200 -12.79 21.14 -0.81
N GLY A 201 -12.77 20.66 -2.05
CA GLY A 201 -13.15 21.45 -3.24
C GLY A 201 -14.60 21.93 -3.19
N LYS A 202 -15.55 21.12 -2.70
CA LYS A 202 -16.94 21.55 -2.46
C LYS A 202 -17.06 22.62 -1.36
N ARG A 203 -16.18 22.61 -0.36
CA ARG A 203 -16.13 23.64 0.70
C ARG A 203 -15.45 24.93 0.23
N VAL A 204 -14.39 24.82 -0.57
CA VAL A 204 -13.64 25.95 -1.15
C VAL A 204 -14.40 26.59 -2.33
N ALA A 205 -15.25 25.87 -3.05
CA ALA A 205 -16.18 26.48 -4.01
C ALA A 205 -17.15 27.51 -3.37
N LYS A 206 -17.19 27.59 -2.02
CA LYS A 206 -17.90 28.63 -1.27
C LYS A 206 -17.04 29.86 -0.92
N VAL A 207 -15.73 29.83 -1.17
CA VAL A 207 -14.80 30.96 -0.97
C VAL A 207 -13.70 30.90 -2.05
N SER A 208 -13.88 31.68 -3.11
CA SER A 208 -12.96 32.14 -4.18
C SER A 208 -11.73 31.30 -4.59
N ALA A 209 -11.58 31.14 -5.91
CA ALA A 209 -10.58 30.35 -6.62
C ALA A 209 -9.12 30.79 -6.42
N VAL A 210 -8.26 29.82 -6.11
CA VAL A 210 -6.84 29.80 -6.49
C VAL A 210 -6.48 28.36 -6.90
N PRO A 211 -5.91 28.10 -8.08
CA PRO A 211 -5.45 26.76 -8.44
C PRO A 211 -4.11 26.49 -7.75
N LEU A 212 -4.08 25.51 -6.84
CA LEU A 212 -2.86 25.02 -6.20
C LEU A 212 -2.33 23.80 -6.97
N ALA A 213 -1.06 23.89 -7.36
CA ALA A 213 -0.31 22.86 -8.08
C ALA A 213 -0.21 21.53 -7.31
N PRO A 214 0.02 20.39 -7.98
CA PRO A 214 0.13 19.10 -7.32
C PRO A 214 1.45 18.97 -6.56
N ASP A 215 1.39 18.77 -5.24
CA ASP A 215 2.53 18.38 -4.40
C ASP A 215 3.06 17.00 -4.82
N SER A 216 4.10 17.00 -5.66
CA SER A 216 4.73 15.82 -6.27
C SER A 216 5.78 15.14 -5.39
N ALA A 217 6.21 15.75 -4.29
CA ALA A 217 7.36 15.27 -3.52
C ALA A 217 7.04 14.14 -2.51
N HIS A 218 5.83 14.11 -1.94
CA HIS A 218 5.46 13.06 -0.97
C HIS A 218 5.04 11.74 -1.64
N LEU A 219 4.71 11.79 -2.94
CA LEU A 219 4.23 10.65 -3.74
C LEU A 219 5.37 9.73 -4.19
N GLY A 220 6.55 10.29 -4.48
CA GLY A 220 7.65 9.54 -5.08
C GLY A 220 8.16 8.37 -4.22
N LEU A 221 8.14 8.48 -2.89
CA LEU A 221 8.80 7.50 -1.99
C LEU A 221 7.82 6.62 -1.19
N LEU A 222 6.55 7.02 -1.07
CA LEU A 222 5.47 6.12 -0.65
C LEU A 222 5.21 5.06 -1.74
N HIS A 223 5.42 5.43 -3.01
CA HIS A 223 5.46 4.51 -4.13
C HIS A 223 6.60 3.49 -4.01
N GLU A 224 7.79 3.89 -3.54
CA GLU A 224 9.02 3.08 -3.54
C GLU A 224 9.04 1.91 -2.52
N LEU A 225 8.23 1.98 -1.46
CA LEU A 225 8.22 0.98 -0.39
C LEU A 225 7.72 -0.39 -0.80
N PRO A 226 6.59 -0.49 -1.53
CA PRO A 226 6.21 -1.73 -2.15
C PRO A 226 7.29 -2.32 -3.07
N PHE A 227 8.01 -1.51 -3.85
CA PHE A 227 9.09 -2.01 -4.71
C PHE A 227 10.25 -2.62 -3.94
N LEU A 228 10.55 -2.14 -2.72
CA LEU A 228 11.55 -2.78 -1.85
C LEU A 228 11.14 -4.19 -1.42
N LEU A 229 9.84 -4.48 -1.37
CA LEU A 229 9.30 -5.81 -1.08
C LEU A 229 9.35 -6.73 -2.31
N PHE A 230 9.00 -6.20 -3.49
CA PHE A 230 9.04 -6.94 -4.76
C PHE A 230 10.45 -7.22 -5.27
N ARG A 231 11.43 -6.34 -5.02
CA ARG A 231 12.84 -6.57 -5.40
C ARG A 231 13.57 -7.58 -4.51
N LEU A 232 12.92 -8.12 -3.47
CA LEU A 232 13.52 -9.09 -2.54
C LEU A 232 12.93 -10.49 -2.66
N HIS A 233 12.04 -10.73 -3.63
CA HIS A 233 11.63 -12.06 -4.08
C HIS A 233 12.50 -12.50 -5.26
#